data_AF-A0A1N6JXV9-F1
#
_entry.id   AF-A0A1N6JXV9-F1
#
_cell.length_a   1.000
_cell.length_b   1.000
_cell.length_c   1.000
_cell.angle_alpha   90.00
_cell.angle_beta   90.00
_cell.angle_gamma   90.00
#
_symmetry.space_group_name_H-M   'P 1'
#
loop_
_entity.id
_entity.type
_entity.pdbx_description
1 polymer ?
#
loop_
_entity_poly.entity_id
_entity_poly.type
_entity_poly.pdbx_seq_one_letter_code
_entity_poly.pdbx_strand_id
1 'polypeptide(L)'
;MSSAEFNTLLLSNADFLKPFAITLTKDPESAKDLYQETMFRALSNQEKYLAGTNIRAWLYTIMRNIFINNYRRKSKQHLCFDNSSNDFLLNTQQVIIGNQAESGLRVKDIQTSVHHLPVIFKKPFVLYLDGFKYFEIADILEEPLGTIKSRIHFARKMLKAQVSRY
;
A
#
# COMPACT_ATOMS: atom_id res chain seq x y z
N MET A 1 8.02 -14.57 -22.09
CA MET A 1 8.06 -13.12 -22.42
C MET A 1 9.51 -12.72 -22.47
N SER A 2 9.95 -12.07 -23.54
CA SER A 2 11.32 -11.57 -23.68
C SER A 2 11.57 -10.42 -22.69
N SER A 3 12.83 -10.22 -22.28
CA SER A 3 13.22 -9.07 -21.45
C SER A 3 12.86 -7.73 -22.11
N ALA A 4 12.93 -7.64 -23.43
CA ALA A 4 12.54 -6.43 -24.15
C ALA A 4 11.02 -6.16 -24.03
N GLU A 5 10.20 -7.21 -24.19
CA GLU A 5 8.74 -7.12 -24.03
C GLU A 5 8.36 -6.74 -22.59
N PHE A 6 9.06 -7.29 -21.59
CA PHE A 6 8.86 -6.94 -20.18
C PHE A 6 9.16 -5.46 -19.94
N ASN A 7 10.29 -4.95 -20.44
CA ASN A 7 10.70 -3.56 -20.23
C ASN A 7 9.68 -2.57 -20.82
N THR A 8 9.17 -2.85 -22.03
CA THR A 8 8.10 -2.04 -22.62
C THR A 8 6.83 -2.09 -21.78
N LEU A 9 6.39 -3.29 -21.38
CA LEU A 9 5.20 -3.47 -20.56
C LEU A 9 5.32 -2.73 -19.21
N LEU A 10 6.50 -2.78 -18.59
CA LEU A 10 6.83 -2.11 -17.34
C LEU A 10 6.75 -0.58 -17.50
N LEU A 11 7.44 -0.01 -18.48
CA LEU A 11 7.49 1.44 -18.70
C LEU A 11 6.10 2.01 -19.01
N SER A 12 5.31 1.34 -19.85
CA SER A 12 3.95 1.77 -20.18
C SER A 12 2.97 1.68 -19.00
N ASN A 13 3.33 1.00 -17.91
CA ASN A 13 2.46 0.76 -16.77
C ASN A 13 3.04 1.23 -15.43
N ALA A 14 4.15 1.96 -15.39
CA ALA A 14 4.75 2.39 -14.13
C ALA A 14 4.19 3.73 -13.62
N ASP A 15 3.76 4.64 -14.50
CA ASP A 15 3.41 6.02 -14.15
C ASP A 15 2.29 6.14 -13.12
N PHE A 16 1.34 5.20 -13.09
CA PHE A 16 0.26 5.21 -12.11
C PHE A 16 0.77 5.13 -10.67
N LEU A 17 2.00 4.64 -10.43
CA LEU A 17 2.61 4.51 -9.11
C LEU A 17 3.05 5.85 -8.49
N LYS A 18 3.35 6.86 -9.32
CA LYS A 18 3.84 8.18 -8.86
C LYS A 18 2.95 8.82 -7.79
N PRO A 19 1.61 8.97 -8.00
CA PRO A 19 0.74 9.52 -6.96
C PRO A 19 0.64 8.63 -5.71
N PHE A 20 0.74 7.30 -5.85
CA PHE A 20 0.75 6.39 -4.71
C PHE A 20 2.03 6.54 -3.87
N ALA A 21 3.19 6.69 -4.52
CA ALA A 21 4.45 6.91 -3.82
C ALA A 21 4.38 8.18 -2.96
N ILE A 22 3.86 9.29 -3.51
CA ILE A 22 3.65 10.55 -2.77
C ILE A 22 2.67 10.35 -1.60
N THR A 23 1.58 9.62 -1.82
CA THR A 23 0.57 9.37 -0.78
C THR A 23 1.15 8.54 0.39
N LEU A 24 2.03 7.57 0.09
CA LEU A 24 2.67 6.72 1.09
C LEU A 24 3.75 7.47 1.87
N THR A 25 4.64 8.19 1.19
CA THR A 25 5.79 8.83 1.84
C THR A 25 5.47 10.19 2.45
N LYS A 26 4.46 10.90 1.92
CA LYS A 26 4.14 12.30 2.24
C LYS A 26 5.31 13.28 2.01
N ASP A 27 6.33 12.84 1.29
CA ASP A 27 7.55 13.59 0.97
C ASP A 27 7.93 13.31 -0.49
N PRO A 28 8.10 14.34 -1.33
CA PRO A 28 8.37 14.16 -2.75
C PRO A 28 9.69 13.48 -3.04
N GLU A 29 10.74 13.69 -2.22
CA GLU A 29 12.04 13.07 -2.47
C GLU A 29 12.02 11.58 -2.12
N SER A 30 11.52 11.24 -0.94
CA SER A 30 11.26 9.85 -0.55
C SER A 30 10.32 9.13 -1.52
N ALA A 31 9.38 9.85 -2.14
CA ALA A 31 8.49 9.28 -3.16
C ALA A 31 9.25 8.89 -4.43
N LYS A 32 10.19 9.71 -4.89
CA LYS A 32 11.07 9.38 -6.03
C LYS A 32 11.92 8.15 -5.71
N ASP A 33 12.51 8.10 -4.53
CA ASP A 33 13.32 6.96 -4.09
C ASP A 33 12.50 5.67 -4.05
N LEU A 34 11.30 5.73 -3.47
CA LEU A 34 10.39 4.59 -3.42
C LEU A 34 9.99 4.12 -4.82
N TYR A 35 9.71 5.05 -5.73
CA TYR A 35 9.40 4.74 -7.12
C TYR A 35 10.59 4.08 -7.83
N GLN A 36 11.80 4.64 -7.70
CA GLN A 36 13.00 4.10 -8.32
C GLN A 36 13.34 2.70 -7.81
N GLU A 37 13.32 2.49 -6.49
CA GLU A 37 13.55 1.17 -5.88
C GLU A 37 12.49 0.16 -6.34
N THR A 38 11.24 0.59 -6.54
CA THR A 38 10.19 -0.27 -7.10
C THR A 38 10.54 -0.74 -8.51
N MET A 39 10.96 0.18 -9.37
CA MET A 39 11.36 -0.12 -10.75
C MET A 39 12.57 -1.05 -10.79
N PHE A 40 13.58 -0.76 -9.96
CA PHE A 40 14.76 -1.61 -9.82
C PHE A 40 14.37 -3.03 -9.42
N ARG A 41 13.56 -3.19 -8.36
CA ARG A 41 13.11 -4.53 -7.92
C ARG A 41 12.23 -5.24 -8.94
N ALA A 42 11.41 -4.52 -9.69
CA ALA A 42 10.61 -5.10 -10.76
C ALA A 42 11.51 -5.68 -11.85
N LEU A 43 12.54 -4.95 -12.27
CA LEU A 43 13.54 -5.43 -13.23
C LEU A 43 14.34 -6.61 -12.69
N SER A 44 14.88 -6.52 -11.47
CA SER A 44 15.68 -7.60 -10.87
C SER A 44 14.87 -8.88 -10.60
N ASN A 45 13.54 -8.78 -10.52
CA ASN A 45 12.66 -9.92 -10.27
C ASN A 45 11.71 -10.18 -11.44
N GLN A 46 12.07 -9.82 -12.68
CA GLN A 46 11.16 -10.01 -13.82
C GLN A 46 10.73 -11.48 -13.96
N GLU A 47 11.59 -12.44 -13.60
CA GLU A 47 11.29 -13.87 -13.68
C GLU A 47 10.14 -14.30 -12.76
N LYS A 48 9.86 -13.52 -11.70
CA LYS A 48 8.74 -13.77 -10.79
C LYS A 48 7.42 -13.22 -11.31
N TYR A 49 7.45 -12.47 -12.42
CA TYR A 49 6.23 -11.98 -13.05
C TYR A 49 5.63 -13.06 -13.95
N LEU A 50 4.40 -13.45 -13.63
CA LEU A 50 3.60 -14.36 -14.44
C LEU A 50 2.94 -13.55 -15.57
N ALA A 51 3.39 -13.80 -16.81
CA ALA A 51 2.81 -13.16 -17.99
C ALA A 51 1.30 -13.42 -18.09
N GLY A 52 0.54 -12.39 -18.46
CA GLY A 52 -0.94 -12.43 -18.48
C GLY A 52 -1.61 -12.04 -17.16
N THR A 53 -0.85 -11.84 -16.07
CA THR A 53 -1.38 -11.26 -14.83
C THR A 53 -1.36 -9.73 -14.86
N ASN A 54 -2.01 -9.08 -13.89
CA ASN A 54 -2.08 -7.62 -13.85
C ASN A 54 -0.76 -7.01 -13.36
N ILE A 55 0.05 -6.48 -14.28
CA ILE A 55 1.34 -5.85 -13.96
C ILE A 55 1.20 -4.67 -12.99
N ARG A 56 0.14 -3.87 -13.09
CA ARG A 56 -0.09 -2.74 -12.16
C ARG A 56 -0.27 -3.24 -10.74
N ALA A 57 -1.07 -4.29 -10.54
CA ALA A 57 -1.24 -4.89 -9.22
C ALA A 57 0.07 -5.48 -8.67
N TRP A 58 0.88 -6.08 -9.54
CA TRP A 58 2.18 -6.63 -9.18
C TRP A 58 3.17 -5.53 -8.76
N LEU A 59 3.28 -4.45 -9.54
CA LEU A 59 4.13 -3.31 -9.22
C LEU A 59 3.70 -2.59 -7.94
N TYR A 60 2.40 -2.40 -7.75
CA TYR A 60 1.87 -1.82 -6.51
C TYR A 60 2.24 -2.67 -5.30
N THR A 61 2.19 -4.00 -5.44
CA THR A 61 2.60 -4.93 -4.37
C THR A 61 4.08 -4.78 -4.04
N ILE A 62 4.95 -4.65 -5.05
CA ILE A 62 6.39 -4.40 -4.85
C ILE A 62 6.61 -3.08 -4.11
N MET A 63 6.04 -1.97 -4.59
CA MET A 63 6.17 -0.65 -3.99
C MET A 63 5.73 -0.66 -2.53
N ARG A 64 4.57 -1.22 -2.27
CA ARG A 64 4.01 -1.29 -0.93
C ARG A 64 4.90 -2.11 0.01
N ASN A 65 5.42 -3.25 -0.44
CA ASN A 65 6.33 -4.06 0.36
C ASN A 65 7.63 -3.32 0.69
N ILE A 66 8.20 -2.57 -0.26
CA ILE A 66 9.38 -1.73 -0.03
C ILE A 66 9.07 -0.70 1.06
N PHE A 67 7.97 0.04 0.92
CA PHE A 67 7.55 1.07 1.87
C PHE A 67 7.39 0.51 3.30
N ILE A 68 6.66 -0.59 3.45
CA ILE A 68 6.42 -1.23 4.76
C ILE A 68 7.73 -1.71 5.38
N ASN A 69 8.60 -2.34 4.60
CA ASN A 69 9.89 -2.83 5.09
C ASN A 69 10.78 -1.67 5.56
N ASN A 70 10.80 -0.56 4.80
CA ASN A 70 11.56 0.63 5.17
C ASN A 70 10.98 1.30 6.43
N TYR A 71 9.65 1.41 6.54
CA TYR A 71 8.98 1.94 7.72
C TYR A 71 9.31 1.10 8.98
N ARG A 72 9.25 -0.23 8.88
CA ARG A 72 9.62 -1.14 9.98
C ARG A 72 11.08 -1.02 10.39
N ARG A 73 12.00 -0.85 9.43
CA ARG A 73 13.42 -0.62 9.71
C ARG A 73 13.63 0.70 10.45
N LYS A 74 13.02 1.79 9.98
CA LYS A 74 13.08 3.10 10.66
C LYS A 74 12.52 3.01 12.08
N SER A 75 11.35 2.40 12.27
CA SER A 75 10.75 2.21 13.61
C SER A 75 11.65 1.40 14.56
N LYS A 76 12.26 0.30 14.09
CA LYS A 76 13.23 -0.47 14.88
C LYS A 76 14.50 0.32 15.19
N GLN A 77 14.96 1.15 14.25
CA GLN A 77 16.13 2.00 14.46
C GLN A 77 15.85 3.06 15.53
N HIS A 78 14.68 3.69 15.50
CA HIS A 78 14.26 4.63 16.55
C HIS A 78 14.19 3.98 17.94
N LEU A 79 13.75 2.72 18.04
CA LEU A 79 13.74 1.97 19.32
C LEU A 79 15.14 1.66 19.88
N CYS A 80 16.18 1.63 19.05
CA CYS A 80 17.55 1.38 19.49
C CYS A 80 18.31 2.66 19.88
N PHE A 81 17.80 3.84 19.52
CA PHE A 81 18.45 5.13 19.79
C PHE A 81 17.80 5.94 20.93
N ASP A 82 16.68 5.48 21.49
CA ASP A 82 15.94 6.27 22.49
C ASP A 82 16.42 6.00 23.93
N ASN A 83 17.60 6.55 24.24
CA ASN A 83 18.02 6.89 25.60
C ASN A 83 18.40 8.38 25.69
N SER A 84 17.79 9.24 24.86
CA SER A 84 17.92 10.69 25.00
C SER A 84 16.65 11.41 24.55
N SER A 85 15.99 11.98 25.55
CA SER A 85 14.78 12.80 25.53
C SER A 85 14.77 13.93 24.50
N ASN A 86 13.56 14.20 23.99
CA ASN A 86 13.03 15.44 23.38
C ASN A 86 13.58 15.82 21.98
N ASP A 87 12.71 16.01 20.97
CA ASP A 87 12.01 17.29 20.83
C ASP A 87 10.94 17.35 19.70
N PHE A 88 9.90 18.13 20.00
CA PHE A 88 9.11 19.03 19.15
C PHE A 88 8.24 18.57 17.94
N LEU A 89 6.92 18.52 18.20
CA LEU A 89 5.82 19.32 17.62
C LEU A 89 5.66 19.53 16.09
N LEU A 90 4.44 19.17 15.65
CA LEU A 90 3.53 19.88 14.74
C LEU A 90 4.13 20.76 13.62
N ASN A 91 3.83 20.41 12.36
CA ASN A 91 3.53 21.45 11.38
C ASN A 91 2.46 21.03 10.37
N THR A 92 1.39 21.82 10.38
CA THR A 92 0.31 21.93 9.41
C THR A 92 0.82 22.67 8.17
N GLN A 93 0.09 22.57 7.04
CA GLN A 93 0.23 23.27 5.75
C GLN A 93 0.95 22.43 4.67
N GLN A 94 0.49 22.28 3.43
CA GLN A 94 -0.40 23.11 2.61
C GLN A 94 -1.04 22.26 1.48
N VAL A 95 -2.22 22.70 1.06
CA VAL A 95 -3.04 22.19 -0.04
C VAL A 95 -2.36 22.42 -1.39
N ILE A 96 -2.33 21.40 -2.26
CA ILE A 96 -2.22 21.59 -3.71
C ILE A 96 -3.38 20.84 -4.37
N ILE A 97 -4.37 21.61 -4.82
CA ILE A 97 -5.50 21.16 -5.63
C ILE A 97 -4.96 20.94 -7.04
N GLY A 98 -4.90 19.69 -7.49
CA GLY A 98 -4.66 19.33 -8.88
C GLY A 98 -5.71 18.33 -9.35
N ASN A 99 -6.74 18.82 -10.06
CA ASN A 99 -7.74 18.08 -10.85
C ASN A 99 -8.05 16.63 -10.41
N GLN A 100 -8.71 16.46 -9.26
CA GLN A 100 -9.13 15.15 -8.72
C GLN A 100 -10.65 15.02 -8.52
N ALA A 101 -11.48 15.67 -9.35
CA ALA A 101 -12.93 15.62 -9.13
C ALA A 101 -13.48 14.17 -9.24
N GLU A 102 -13.01 13.38 -10.20
CA GLU A 102 -13.44 11.97 -10.35
C GLU A 102 -12.64 10.97 -9.50
N SER A 103 -11.32 11.16 -9.36
CA SER A 103 -10.47 10.27 -8.56
C SER A 103 -10.66 10.47 -7.06
N GLY A 104 -10.84 11.72 -6.63
CA GLY A 104 -11.08 12.09 -5.24
C GLY A 104 -12.46 11.65 -4.73
N LEU A 105 -13.49 11.67 -5.60
CA LEU A 105 -14.80 11.09 -5.29
C LEU A 105 -14.65 9.59 -5.00
N ARG A 106 -14.06 8.83 -5.92
CA ARG A 106 -13.89 7.38 -5.76
C ARG A 106 -13.05 7.00 -4.54
N VAL A 107 -12.01 7.77 -4.21
CA VAL A 107 -11.17 7.50 -3.02
C VAL A 107 -11.93 7.79 -1.72
N LYS A 108 -12.70 8.89 -1.66
CA LYS A 108 -13.57 9.19 -0.51
C LYS A 108 -14.66 8.13 -0.35
N ASP A 109 -15.25 7.66 -1.44
CA ASP A 109 -16.30 6.64 -1.41
C ASP A 109 -15.76 5.28 -0.92
N ILE A 110 -14.54 4.92 -1.32
CA ILE A 110 -13.86 3.71 -0.82
C ILE A 110 -13.53 3.85 0.67
N GLN A 111 -13.02 5.00 1.12
CA GLN A 111 -12.72 5.22 2.55
C GLN A 111 -14.00 5.17 3.40
N THR A 112 -15.09 5.75 2.92
CA THR A 112 -16.40 5.73 3.58
C THR A 112 -16.96 4.30 3.63
N SER A 113 -16.82 3.56 2.53
CA SER A 113 -17.21 2.15 2.45
C SER A 113 -16.43 1.28 3.45
N VAL A 114 -15.12 1.50 3.59
CA VAL A 114 -14.29 0.83 4.60
C VAL A 114 -14.72 1.18 6.03
N HIS A 115 -15.19 2.41 6.27
CA HIS A 115 -15.74 2.78 7.57
C HIS A 115 -17.05 2.08 7.92
N HIS A 116 -17.87 1.74 6.92
CA HIS A 116 -19.12 0.99 7.08
C HIS A 116 -18.95 -0.52 7.24
N LEU A 117 -17.73 -1.06 7.12
CA LEU A 117 -17.52 -2.48 7.44
C LEU A 117 -17.75 -2.74 8.93
N PRO A 118 -18.38 -3.89 9.27
CA PRO A 118 -18.41 -4.37 10.65
C PRO A 118 -17.00 -4.41 11.24
N VAL A 119 -16.87 -4.00 12.51
CA VAL A 119 -15.56 -3.84 13.19
C VAL A 119 -14.69 -5.11 13.09
N ILE A 120 -15.34 -6.27 13.15
CA ILE A 120 -14.76 -7.62 13.03
C ILE A 120 -13.99 -7.78 11.71
N PHE A 121 -14.48 -7.21 10.60
CA PHE A 121 -13.83 -7.26 9.29
C PHE A 121 -12.94 -6.05 9.05
N LYS A 122 -13.33 -4.88 9.59
CA LYS A 122 -12.60 -3.61 9.44
C LYS A 122 -11.20 -3.67 10.04
N LYS A 123 -11.04 -4.14 11.29
CA LYS A 123 -9.73 -4.15 11.97
C LYS A 123 -8.68 -5.01 11.24
N PRO A 124 -8.93 -6.29 10.91
CA PRO A 124 -8.00 -7.09 10.12
C PRO A 124 -7.73 -6.51 8.74
N PHE A 125 -8.76 -5.94 8.11
CA PHE A 125 -8.64 -5.38 6.76
C PHE A 125 -7.81 -4.09 6.74
N VAL A 126 -7.95 -3.21 7.73
CA VAL A 126 -7.13 -2.00 7.88
C VAL A 126 -5.67 -2.37 8.11
N LEU A 127 -5.37 -3.28 9.06
CA LEU A 127 -3.99 -3.75 9.26
C LEU A 127 -3.42 -4.41 7.99
N TYR A 128 -4.26 -5.14 7.26
CA TYR A 128 -3.90 -5.68 5.96
C TYR A 128 -3.62 -4.61 4.92
N LEU A 129 -4.34 -3.47 4.92
CA LEU A 129 -4.08 -2.29 4.08
C LEU A 129 -2.87 -1.47 4.55
N ASP A 130 -2.52 -1.53 5.83
CA ASP A 130 -1.36 -0.85 6.41
C ASP A 130 -0.04 -1.59 6.15
N GLY A 131 -0.09 -2.91 5.93
CA GLY A 131 1.07 -3.66 5.46
C GLY A 131 1.38 -4.96 6.16
N PHE A 132 0.61 -5.27 7.18
CA PHE A 132 0.86 -6.45 7.99
C PHE A 132 0.57 -7.72 7.20
N LYS A 133 1.46 -8.71 7.35
CA LYS A 133 1.25 -10.05 6.81
C LYS A 133 0.16 -10.74 7.64
N TYR A 134 -0.53 -11.71 7.05
CA TYR A 134 -1.65 -12.38 7.73
C TYR A 134 -1.29 -12.98 9.09
N PHE A 135 -0.07 -13.50 9.28
CA PHE A 135 0.36 -14.02 10.58
C PHE A 135 0.61 -12.91 11.59
N GLU A 136 1.17 -11.77 11.18
CA GLU A 136 1.37 -10.62 12.08
C GLU A 136 0.04 -10.01 12.52
N ILE A 137 -0.96 -10.02 11.63
CA ILE A 137 -2.32 -9.59 11.98
C ILE A 137 -2.97 -10.58 12.95
N ALA A 138 -2.74 -11.88 12.75
CA ALA A 138 -3.20 -12.93 13.66
C ALA A 138 -2.61 -12.76 15.06
N ASP A 139 -1.31 -12.45 15.13
CA ASP A 139 -0.62 -12.18 16.38
C ASP A 139 -1.13 -10.89 17.05
N ILE A 140 -1.30 -9.79 16.29
CA ILE A 140 -1.78 -8.49 16.82
C ILE A 140 -3.21 -8.57 17.35
N LEU A 141 -4.07 -9.34 16.68
CA LEU A 141 -5.49 -9.45 17.03
C LEU A 141 -5.79 -10.66 17.94
N GLU A 142 -4.77 -11.45 18.28
CA GLU A 142 -4.88 -12.69 19.06
C GLU A 142 -5.92 -13.67 18.50
N GLU A 143 -5.95 -13.80 17.17
CA GLU A 143 -6.92 -14.61 16.45
C GLU A 143 -6.25 -15.64 15.52
N PRO A 144 -6.87 -16.81 15.27
CA PRO A 144 -6.30 -17.79 14.35
C PRO A 144 -6.06 -17.23 12.94
N LEU A 145 -4.94 -17.63 12.32
CA LEU A 145 -4.59 -17.23 10.94
C LEU A 145 -5.71 -17.53 9.93
N GLY A 146 -6.42 -18.64 10.10
CA GLY A 146 -7.58 -18.99 9.27
C GLY A 146 -8.70 -17.97 9.39
N THR A 147 -8.98 -17.48 10.60
CA THR A 147 -9.97 -16.45 10.89
C THR A 147 -9.59 -15.11 10.23
N ILE A 148 -8.33 -14.71 10.32
CA ILE A 148 -7.83 -13.49 9.66
C ILE A 148 -8.01 -13.57 8.14
N LYS A 149 -7.61 -14.68 7.51
CA LYS A 149 -7.78 -14.90 6.07
C LYS A 149 -9.25 -14.78 5.66
N SER A 150 -10.15 -15.44 6.40
CA SER A 150 -11.59 -15.41 6.17
C SER A 150 -12.15 -13.99 6.34
N ARG A 151 -11.80 -13.29 7.41
CA ARG A 151 -12.28 -11.91 7.67
C ARG A 151 -11.84 -10.92 6.61
N ILE A 152 -10.58 -11.00 6.15
CA ILE A 152 -10.08 -10.17 5.05
C ILE A 152 -10.75 -10.52 3.73
N HIS A 153 -11.02 -11.81 3.47
CA HIS A 153 -11.78 -12.23 2.30
C HIS A 153 -13.20 -11.64 2.33
N PHE A 154 -13.93 -11.76 3.44
CA PHE A 154 -15.28 -11.22 3.59
C PHE A 154 -15.29 -9.70 3.46
N ALA A 155 -14.30 -9.01 4.05
CA ALA A 155 -14.13 -7.57 3.89
C ALA A 155 -14.02 -7.16 2.41
N ARG A 156 -13.18 -7.85 1.63
CA ARG A 156 -13.03 -7.62 0.18
C ARG A 156 -14.32 -7.88 -0.58
N LYS A 157 -15.06 -8.93 -0.23
CA LYS A 157 -16.34 -9.28 -0.89
C LYS A 157 -17.40 -8.21 -0.65
N MET A 158 -17.50 -7.71 0.59
CA MET A 158 -18.43 -6.63 0.95
C MET A 158 -18.11 -5.33 0.23
N LEU A 159 -16.83 -4.92 0.21
CA LEU A 159 -16.40 -3.73 -0.50
C LEU A 159 -16.64 -3.84 -2.01
N LYS A 160 -16.37 -5.00 -2.62
CA LYS A 160 -16.64 -5.22 -4.04
C LYS A 160 -18.13 -5.08 -4.37
N ALA A 161 -19.02 -5.59 -3.51
CA ALA A 161 -20.46 -5.47 -3.71
C ALA A 161 -20.96 -4.02 -3.61
N GLN A 162 -20.32 -3.19 -2.78
CA GLN A 162 -20.63 -1.76 -2.68
C GLN A 162 -20.15 -0.98 -3.91
N VAL A 163 -18.96 -1.30 -4.42
CA VAL A 163 -18.38 -0.63 -5.60
C VAL A 163 -19.08 -1.06 -6.90
N SER A 164 -19.55 -2.31 -7.03
CA SER A 164 -20.30 -2.78 -8.21
C SER A 164 -21.76 -2.30 -8.27
N ARG A 165 -22.23 -1.56 -7.26
CA ARG A 165 -23.59 -1.00 -7.22
C ARG A 165 -23.67 0.41 -7.84
N TYR A 166 -22.53 0.93 -8.29
CA TYR A 166 -22.34 2.17 -9.04
C TYR A 166 -21.64 1.85 -10.37
#